data_AF-A0A7J4T4A6-F1
#
_entry.id   AF-A0A7J4T4A6-F1
#
_cell.length_a   1.000
_cell.length_b   1.000
_cell.length_c   1.000
_cell.angle_alpha   90.00
_cell.angle_beta   90.00
_cell.angle_gamma   90.00
#
_symmetry.space_group_name_H-M   'P 1'
#
loop_
_entity.id
_entity.type
_entity.pdbx_description
1 polymer ?
#
loop_
_entity_poly.entity_id
_entity_poly.type
_entity_poly.pdbx_seq_one_letter_code
_entity_poly.pdbx_strand_id
1 'polypeptide(L)'
;MGRISSRREEFQIPPEDLKNHSLHLMNLNNRHTAIRGTPTWIPIELKSLDGYHEIVLEASFHYEATDENPDEYRDRSRVGIWTAVKDAPMVASIASQSDSYSHGNQENVQILLNEWRFGKNSQIAFTFSNTMQHTNLSLAVCAIPFFHARDGQDAETCLTLTLKGMAKGELYYDTVDSKEIRFKLDRNASKVQNRGILQLFAEMGAFQLDGSGNSVHPKQLYTTRALKNQIKVHESDNIEIAYIGTDTTENLRALIRQIKADHELSSTITKLSIYFTEDWDAELMMQYPNLDLNNTDTGGKFELTFKQLPSDGTLPASVESVDFVLSTYVTPWAMEDEKNKNQYIQLIQSLLKEPSSRLISVDPSDSSKSIRSYCKDTNLQSVYISTLGLKLADTEHSGEDMVVDCKVWRRDKVSDDE
;
A
#
# COMPACT_ATOMS: atom_id res chain seq x y z
N MET A 1 -70.59 -19.03 -21.40
CA MET A 1 -70.30 -17.99 -20.38
C MET A 1 -69.54 -18.66 -19.23
N GLY A 2 -68.21 -18.72 -19.32
CA GLY A 2 -67.35 -19.36 -18.32
C GLY A 2 -66.64 -18.29 -17.48
N ARG A 3 -66.79 -18.35 -16.15
CA ARG A 3 -66.10 -17.49 -15.20
C ARG A 3 -64.68 -18.00 -14.98
N ILE A 4 -63.69 -17.16 -15.28
CA ILE A 4 -62.28 -17.38 -14.90
C ILE A 4 -62.09 -16.75 -13.51
N SER A 5 -61.67 -17.57 -12.56
CA SER A 5 -61.26 -17.17 -11.20
C SER A 5 -59.79 -16.76 -11.24
N SER A 6 -59.48 -15.50 -10.95
CA SER A 6 -58.12 -15.03 -10.73
C SER A 6 -57.76 -15.15 -9.25
N ARG A 7 -57.04 -16.21 -8.86
CA ARG A 7 -56.28 -16.23 -7.61
C ARG A 7 -54.99 -15.44 -7.81
N ARG A 8 -54.88 -14.28 -7.16
CA ARG A 8 -53.58 -13.67 -6.82
C ARG A 8 -53.10 -14.38 -5.55
N GLU A 9 -52.08 -15.19 -5.68
CA GLU A 9 -51.26 -15.59 -4.52
C GLU A 9 -50.30 -14.43 -4.25
N GLU A 10 -50.63 -13.62 -3.25
CA GLU A 10 -49.66 -12.74 -2.59
C GLU A 10 -48.74 -13.64 -1.76
N PHE A 11 -47.53 -13.89 -2.27
CA PHE A 11 -46.43 -14.40 -1.46
C PHE A 11 -45.98 -13.29 -0.52
N GLN A 12 -46.58 -13.20 0.67
CA GLN A 12 -45.99 -12.50 1.80
C GLN A 12 -44.85 -13.37 2.35
N ILE A 13 -43.62 -12.98 2.05
CA ILE A 13 -42.45 -13.49 2.76
C ILE A 13 -42.55 -12.96 4.21
N PRO A 14 -42.41 -13.81 5.25
CA PRO A 14 -42.50 -13.37 6.63
C PRO A 14 -41.41 -12.33 6.95
N PRO A 15 -41.70 -11.27 7.73
CA PRO A 15 -40.71 -10.24 8.11
C PRO A 15 -39.56 -10.74 9.01
N GLU A 16 -39.53 -12.02 9.37
CA GLU A 16 -38.54 -12.58 10.31
C GLU A 16 -37.30 -13.19 9.62
N ASP A 17 -37.33 -13.46 8.31
CA ASP A 17 -36.17 -13.99 7.57
C ASP A 17 -35.16 -12.90 7.15
N LEU A 18 -35.46 -11.62 7.37
CA LEU A 18 -34.53 -10.50 7.12
C LEU A 18 -33.55 -10.23 8.26
N LYS A 19 -33.67 -10.93 9.40
CA LYS A 19 -32.82 -10.69 10.58
C LYS A 19 -31.47 -11.43 10.59
N ASN A 20 -31.19 -12.28 9.60
CA ASN A 20 -29.92 -13.01 9.49
C ASN A 20 -28.90 -12.39 8.52
N HIS A 21 -29.13 -11.15 8.06
CA HIS A 21 -28.22 -10.40 7.20
C HIS A 21 -27.45 -9.31 7.96
N SER A 22 -27.11 -9.54 9.23
CA SER A 22 -26.19 -8.65 9.93
C SER A 22 -24.79 -8.79 9.34
N LEU A 23 -24.18 -7.64 9.03
CA LEU A 23 -22.80 -7.55 8.60
C LEU A 23 -21.89 -7.92 9.77
N HIS A 24 -20.88 -8.77 9.52
CA HIS A 24 -20.03 -9.34 10.56
C HIS A 24 -18.56 -9.41 10.16
N LEU A 25 -17.69 -9.27 11.16
CA LEU A 25 -16.28 -9.63 11.07
C LEU A 25 -16.12 -11.15 11.28
N MET A 26 -15.82 -11.89 10.20
CA MET A 26 -15.69 -13.36 10.23
C MET A 26 -14.22 -13.83 10.26
N ASN A 27 -14.03 -15.09 10.67
CA ASN A 27 -12.73 -15.81 10.71
C ASN A 27 -11.65 -15.19 11.62
N LEU A 28 -12.06 -14.39 12.62
CA LEU A 28 -11.16 -13.81 13.60
C LEU A 28 -10.89 -14.77 14.76
N ASN A 29 -9.63 -15.20 14.90
CA ASN A 29 -9.16 -15.70 16.17
C ASN A 29 -8.88 -14.49 17.08
N ASN A 30 -9.52 -14.42 18.24
CA ASN A 30 -9.38 -13.26 19.11
C ASN A 30 -8.12 -13.33 19.99
N ARG A 31 -7.32 -14.39 19.89
CA ARG A 31 -6.08 -14.58 20.66
C ARG A 31 -4.92 -15.01 19.78
N HIS A 32 -3.87 -14.20 19.81
CA HIS A 32 -2.63 -14.42 19.08
C HIS A 32 -1.44 -14.37 20.01
N THR A 33 -0.40 -15.14 19.71
CA THR A 33 0.95 -14.90 20.24
C THR A 33 1.66 -13.90 19.32
N ALA A 34 2.45 -13.00 19.90
CA ALA A 34 3.22 -12.03 19.13
C ALA A 34 4.62 -11.83 19.71
N ILE A 35 5.57 -11.62 18.80
CA ILE A 35 6.94 -11.23 19.14
C ILE A 35 6.99 -9.70 19.09
N ARG A 36 7.68 -9.08 20.06
CA ARG A 36 7.83 -7.62 20.14
C ARG A 36 8.29 -7.05 18.80
N GLY A 37 7.55 -6.06 18.29
CA GLY A 37 7.91 -5.32 17.07
C GLY A 37 7.85 -6.14 15.79
N THR A 38 7.29 -7.36 15.84
CA THR A 38 7.16 -8.22 14.66
C THR A 38 5.72 -8.15 14.11
N PRO A 39 5.54 -8.01 12.79
CA PRO A 39 4.22 -8.06 12.15
C PRO A 39 3.48 -9.38 12.41
N THR A 40 2.22 -9.26 12.81
CA THR A 40 1.24 -10.36 12.88
C THR A 40 0.14 -10.09 11.87
N TRP A 41 -0.01 -10.99 10.89
CA TRP A 41 -1.01 -10.88 9.84
C TRP A 41 -2.27 -11.67 10.18
N ILE A 42 -3.43 -11.04 10.07
CA ILE A 42 -4.73 -11.59 10.45
C ILE A 42 -5.68 -11.45 9.25
N PRO A 43 -6.11 -12.56 8.61
CA PRO A 43 -7.09 -12.50 7.54
C PRO A 43 -8.46 -12.10 8.10
N ILE A 44 -9.20 -11.29 7.37
CA ILE A 44 -10.54 -10.83 7.72
C ILE A 44 -11.44 -11.05 6.50
N GLU A 45 -12.64 -11.56 6.75
CA GLU A 45 -13.69 -11.65 5.74
C GLU A 45 -14.91 -10.85 6.22
N LEU A 46 -15.40 -9.92 5.39
CA LEU A 46 -16.67 -9.22 5.60
C LEU A 46 -17.76 -9.88 4.75
N LYS A 47 -18.91 -10.17 5.35
CA LYS A 47 -20.07 -10.81 4.70
C LYS A 47 -21.35 -10.00 4.93
N SER A 48 -22.38 -10.29 4.14
CA SER A 48 -23.72 -9.70 4.29
C SER A 48 -23.78 -8.19 4.06
N LEU A 49 -23.19 -7.73 2.94
CA LEU A 49 -23.05 -6.29 2.63
C LEU A 49 -24.28 -5.66 1.97
N ASP A 50 -25.27 -6.46 1.59
CA ASP A 50 -26.35 -6.07 0.65
C ASP A 50 -27.28 -4.95 1.18
N GLY A 51 -27.27 -4.68 2.49
CA GLY A 51 -28.04 -3.61 3.15
C GLY A 51 -27.34 -2.26 3.30
N TYR A 52 -26.04 -2.19 3.00
CA TYR A 52 -25.22 -1.00 3.22
C TYR A 52 -24.92 -0.29 1.90
N HIS A 53 -24.82 1.04 1.94
CA HIS A 53 -24.27 1.82 0.84
C HIS A 53 -22.80 2.17 1.08
N GLU A 54 -22.39 2.22 2.34
CA GLU A 54 -21.00 2.45 2.73
C GLU A 54 -20.67 1.69 4.00
N ILE A 55 -19.45 1.18 4.10
CA ILE A 55 -18.89 0.64 5.34
C ILE A 55 -17.51 1.21 5.57
N VAL A 56 -17.14 1.33 6.85
CA VAL A 56 -15.81 1.76 7.27
C VAL A 56 -15.29 0.73 8.26
N LEU A 57 -14.12 0.16 7.97
CA LEU A 57 -13.40 -0.67 8.92
C LEU A 57 -12.28 0.16 9.55
N GLU A 58 -12.34 0.30 10.86
CA GLU A 58 -11.32 0.96 11.67
C GLU A 58 -10.58 -0.08 12.50
N ALA A 59 -9.27 0.11 12.65
CA ALA A 59 -8.43 -0.68 13.52
C ALA A 59 -7.54 0.23 14.35
N SER A 60 -7.56 0.05 15.66
CA SER A 60 -6.71 0.82 16.57
C SER A 60 -6.37 -0.03 17.78
N PHE A 61 -5.16 0.15 18.30
CA PHE A 61 -4.86 -0.45 19.58
C PHE A 61 -5.42 0.41 20.70
N HIS A 62 -6.01 -0.25 21.70
CA HIS A 62 -6.57 0.46 22.84
C HIS A 62 -5.49 0.70 23.90
N TYR A 63 -5.27 1.98 24.22
CA TYR A 63 -4.34 2.43 25.25
C TYR A 63 -5.00 3.47 26.14
N GLU A 64 -5.00 3.23 27.45
CA GLU A 64 -5.23 4.28 28.44
C GLU A 64 -3.87 4.60 29.06
N ALA A 65 -3.24 5.68 28.61
CA ALA A 65 -2.09 6.22 29.32
C ALA A 65 -2.58 6.68 30.69
N THR A 66 -2.10 6.05 31.75
CA THR A 66 -2.43 6.45 33.11
C THR A 66 -1.41 7.47 33.61
N ASP A 67 -1.81 8.33 34.56
CA ASP A 67 -0.90 9.25 35.24
C ASP A 67 0.25 8.50 35.95
N GLU A 68 0.04 7.23 36.29
CA GLU A 68 1.02 6.33 36.88
C GLU A 68 2.06 5.83 35.88
N ASN A 69 1.78 5.95 34.58
CA ASN A 69 2.62 5.39 33.54
C ASN A 69 2.79 6.30 32.30
N PRO A 70 3.30 7.52 32.48
CA PRO A 70 3.43 8.51 31.42
C PRO A 70 4.38 8.07 30.27
N ASP A 71 5.26 7.10 30.53
CA ASP A 71 6.18 6.53 29.54
C ASP A 71 5.61 5.29 28.80
N GLU A 72 4.28 5.16 28.70
CA GLU A 72 3.62 4.06 27.96
C GLU A 72 3.84 4.14 26.44
N TYR A 73 4.99 3.66 25.98
CA TYR A 73 5.37 3.37 24.60
C TYR A 73 4.46 2.39 23.83
N ARG A 74 3.34 1.91 24.39
CA ARG A 74 2.38 1.15 23.57
C ARG A 74 1.78 2.00 22.44
N ASP A 75 1.86 3.33 22.55
CA ASP A 75 1.64 4.27 21.45
C ASP A 75 2.52 4.01 20.19
N ARG A 76 3.58 3.21 20.33
CA ARG A 76 4.44 2.74 19.24
C ARG A 76 3.87 1.57 18.45
N SER A 77 2.76 0.97 18.88
CA SER A 77 2.12 -0.06 18.07
C SER A 77 1.59 0.52 16.76
N ARG A 78 1.54 -0.34 15.76
CA ARG A 78 1.17 0.04 14.39
C ARG A 78 0.19 -0.97 13.83
N VAL A 79 -0.79 -0.48 13.10
CA VAL A 79 -1.79 -1.30 12.44
C VAL A 79 -2.06 -0.75 11.04
N GLY A 80 -2.33 -1.66 10.12
CA GLY A 80 -2.85 -1.32 8.83
C GLY A 80 -3.81 -2.39 8.30
N ILE A 81 -4.72 -1.96 7.44
CA ILE A 81 -5.69 -2.82 6.76
C ILE A 81 -5.29 -2.90 5.28
N TRP A 82 -4.99 -4.10 4.80
CA TRP A 82 -4.67 -4.42 3.43
C TRP A 82 -5.88 -5.02 2.72
N THR A 83 -6.00 -4.70 1.45
CA THR A 83 -7.05 -5.20 0.57
C THR A 83 -6.57 -5.13 -0.87
N ALA A 84 -7.09 -5.98 -1.76
CA ALA A 84 -6.78 -5.91 -3.18
C ALA A 84 -7.64 -4.85 -3.88
N VAL A 85 -7.03 -4.03 -4.72
CA VAL A 85 -7.69 -3.04 -5.59
C VAL A 85 -7.15 -3.08 -7.01
N LYS A 86 -8.00 -2.83 -8.00
CA LYS A 86 -7.52 -2.66 -9.38
C LYS A 86 -6.46 -1.56 -9.43
N ASP A 87 -5.49 -1.75 -10.31
CA ASP A 87 -4.39 -0.81 -10.50
C ASP A 87 -4.85 0.54 -11.10
N ALA A 88 -5.92 0.51 -11.90
CA ALA A 88 -6.49 1.69 -12.55
C ALA A 88 -7.77 2.15 -11.82
N PRO A 89 -7.99 3.47 -11.70
CA PRO A 89 -9.22 4.00 -11.12
C PRO A 89 -10.44 3.74 -12.02
N MET A 90 -11.62 3.63 -11.43
CA MET A 90 -12.87 3.32 -12.17
C MET A 90 -13.33 4.47 -13.06
N VAL A 91 -13.31 5.71 -12.54
CA VAL A 91 -13.66 6.93 -13.28
C VAL A 91 -12.92 8.10 -12.61
N ALA A 92 -12.09 8.83 -13.34
CA ALA A 92 -11.59 10.13 -12.92
C ALA A 92 -12.72 11.15 -13.06
N SER A 93 -13.53 11.34 -12.02
CA SER A 93 -14.47 12.46 -11.99
C SER A 93 -13.66 13.75 -11.87
N ILE A 94 -13.77 14.63 -12.87
CA ILE A 94 -13.14 15.96 -12.90
C ILE A 94 -13.51 16.79 -11.65
N ALA A 95 -14.61 16.45 -10.97
CA ALA A 95 -15.13 17.15 -9.80
C ALA A 95 -14.67 16.59 -8.45
N SER A 96 -14.12 15.37 -8.37
CA SER A 96 -13.66 14.78 -7.11
C SER A 96 -12.18 14.49 -7.18
N GLN A 97 -11.39 15.21 -6.38
CA GLN A 97 -9.95 14.96 -6.17
C GLN A 97 -9.64 13.60 -5.51
N SER A 98 -10.64 12.73 -5.35
CA SER A 98 -10.53 11.38 -4.80
C SER A 98 -10.66 10.34 -5.91
N ASP A 99 -9.56 9.66 -6.21
CA ASP A 99 -9.59 8.48 -7.08
C ASP A 99 -10.31 7.33 -6.36
N SER A 100 -11.26 6.71 -7.06
CA SER A 100 -11.97 5.52 -6.62
C SER A 100 -11.43 4.28 -7.35
N TYR A 101 -11.17 3.22 -6.60
CA TYR A 101 -10.62 1.96 -7.12
C TYR A 101 -11.57 0.80 -6.80
N SER A 102 -11.75 -0.12 -7.76
CA SER A 102 -12.54 -1.33 -7.52
C SER A 102 -11.80 -2.26 -6.57
N HIS A 103 -12.50 -2.90 -5.63
CA HIS A 103 -11.94 -3.98 -4.80
C HIS A 103 -11.75 -5.26 -5.62
N GLY A 104 -10.50 -5.67 -5.86
CA GLY A 104 -10.18 -6.82 -6.70
C GLY A 104 -10.92 -6.79 -8.05
N ASN A 105 -11.70 -7.82 -8.35
CA ASN A 105 -12.51 -7.88 -9.59
C ASN A 105 -13.96 -7.38 -9.40
N GLN A 106 -14.31 -6.84 -8.23
CA GLN A 106 -15.66 -6.42 -7.89
C GLN A 106 -15.88 -4.94 -8.24
N GLU A 107 -16.43 -4.66 -9.43
CA GLU A 107 -16.64 -3.29 -9.94
C GLU A 107 -17.71 -2.51 -9.16
N ASN A 108 -18.56 -3.22 -8.44
CA ASN A 108 -19.60 -2.65 -7.58
C ASN A 108 -19.08 -2.19 -6.22
N VAL A 109 -17.84 -2.54 -5.83
CA VAL A 109 -17.20 -2.13 -4.58
C VAL A 109 -16.10 -1.14 -4.88
N GLN A 110 -16.20 0.06 -4.30
CA GLN A 110 -15.25 1.14 -4.50
C GLN A 110 -14.52 1.47 -3.21
N ILE A 111 -13.25 1.80 -3.34
CA ILE A 111 -12.39 2.26 -2.26
C ILE A 111 -11.85 3.63 -2.64
N LEU A 112 -12.00 4.59 -1.74
CA LEU A 112 -11.44 5.92 -1.89
C LEU A 112 -10.01 5.94 -1.36
N LEU A 113 -9.06 6.33 -2.21
CA LEU A 113 -7.63 6.26 -1.88
C LEU A 113 -7.24 7.15 -0.68
N ASN A 114 -7.93 8.27 -0.49
CA ASN A 114 -7.74 9.19 0.63
C ASN A 114 -8.35 8.70 1.96
N GLU A 115 -9.16 7.65 1.93
CA GLU A 115 -9.76 7.03 3.12
C GLU A 115 -9.06 5.73 3.52
N TRP A 116 -8.04 5.33 2.75
CA TRP A 116 -7.19 4.21 3.07
C TRP A 116 -6.01 4.67 3.93
N ARG A 117 -6.12 4.47 5.24
CA ARG A 117 -5.19 4.98 6.26
C ARG A 117 -4.46 3.87 7.00
N PHE A 118 -3.20 4.14 7.37
CA PHE A 118 -2.32 3.24 8.11
C PHE A 118 -1.67 4.03 9.25
N GLY A 119 -1.32 3.35 10.35
CA GLY A 119 -0.38 3.89 11.33
C GLY A 119 -0.73 3.48 12.75
N LYS A 120 -0.83 4.47 13.65
CA LYS A 120 -1.37 4.26 15.00
C LYS A 120 -2.85 3.82 14.96
N ASN A 121 -3.60 4.41 14.02
CA ASN A 121 -4.95 4.02 13.67
C ASN A 121 -4.97 3.70 12.16
N SER A 122 -5.71 2.67 11.78
CA SER A 122 -5.96 2.34 10.39
C SER A 122 -7.44 2.45 10.09
N GLN A 123 -7.73 2.86 8.86
CA GLN A 123 -9.08 2.97 8.35
C GLN A 123 -9.08 2.54 6.89
N ILE A 124 -10.18 1.92 6.46
CA ILE A 124 -10.51 1.80 5.06
C ILE A 124 -12.02 1.88 4.90
N ALA A 125 -12.47 2.62 3.89
CA ALA A 125 -13.88 2.76 3.56
C ALA A 125 -14.20 2.07 2.22
N PHE A 126 -15.38 1.48 2.17
CA PHE A 126 -15.92 0.85 0.97
C PHE A 126 -17.28 1.45 0.66
N THR A 127 -17.43 1.96 -0.55
CA THR A 127 -18.72 2.40 -1.10
C THR A 127 -19.27 1.34 -2.03
N PHE A 128 -20.57 1.12 -1.97
CA PHE A 128 -21.25 0.08 -2.73
C PHE A 128 -22.27 0.64 -3.70
N SER A 129 -22.28 0.14 -4.93
CA SER A 129 -23.36 0.46 -5.88
C SER A 129 -24.66 -0.28 -5.55
N ASN A 130 -25.79 0.27 -6.00
CA ASN A 130 -27.14 -0.20 -5.61
C ASN A 130 -27.50 -1.63 -6.05
N THR A 131 -26.68 -2.28 -6.88
CA THR A 131 -26.96 -3.59 -7.49
C THR A 131 -26.33 -4.79 -6.77
N MET A 132 -25.87 -4.62 -5.53
CA MET A 132 -25.23 -5.69 -4.75
C MET A 132 -26.17 -6.85 -4.41
N GLN A 133 -25.73 -8.07 -4.71
CA GLN A 133 -26.18 -9.31 -4.09
C GLN A 133 -24.96 -10.16 -3.74
N HIS A 134 -24.86 -10.61 -2.48
CA HIS A 134 -23.89 -11.61 -1.98
C HIS A 134 -22.42 -11.27 -2.18
N THR A 135 -22.02 -10.03 -1.88
CA THR A 135 -20.59 -9.64 -1.93
C THR A 135 -19.90 -9.95 -0.60
N ASN A 136 -18.76 -10.64 -0.69
CA ASN A 136 -17.80 -10.78 0.42
C ASN A 136 -16.54 -9.96 0.11
N LEU A 137 -15.96 -9.36 1.14
CA LEU A 137 -14.68 -8.65 1.02
C LEU A 137 -13.60 -9.43 1.78
N SER A 138 -12.50 -9.71 1.10
CA SER A 138 -11.31 -10.33 1.71
C SER A 138 -10.29 -9.25 2.02
N LEU A 139 -9.93 -9.15 3.30
CA LEU A 139 -9.02 -8.15 3.86
C LEU A 139 -7.95 -8.84 4.70
N ALA A 140 -6.91 -8.09 5.03
CA ALA A 140 -5.89 -8.51 5.98
C ALA A 140 -5.53 -7.37 6.92
N VAL A 141 -5.42 -7.65 8.21
CA VAL A 141 -4.85 -6.71 9.18
C VAL A 141 -3.41 -7.10 9.45
N CYS A 142 -2.48 -6.16 9.29
CA CYS A 142 -1.13 -6.28 9.82
C CYS A 142 -1.07 -5.52 11.13
N ALA A 143 -0.92 -6.24 12.23
CA ALA A 143 -0.78 -5.69 13.56
C ALA A 143 0.67 -5.83 14.04
N ILE A 144 1.25 -4.75 14.53
CA ILE A 144 2.57 -4.73 15.18
C ILE A 144 2.35 -4.29 16.62
N PRO A 145 2.12 -5.24 17.53
CA PRO A 145 1.95 -4.94 18.94
C PRO A 145 3.29 -4.53 19.57
N PHE A 146 3.26 -3.46 20.35
CA PHE A 146 4.35 -3.06 21.22
C PHE A 146 4.10 -3.57 22.65
N PHE A 147 5.13 -4.19 23.24
CA PHE A 147 5.11 -4.66 24.63
C PHE A 147 6.25 -3.99 25.39
N HIS A 148 6.01 -3.46 26.58
CA HIS A 148 7.09 -2.90 27.37
C HIS A 148 8.05 -4.00 27.88
N ALA A 149 9.32 -3.64 28.05
CA ALA A 149 10.33 -4.52 28.63
C ALA A 149 9.94 -5.02 30.04
N ARG A 150 9.30 -4.15 30.82
CA ARG A 150 8.88 -4.40 32.20
C ARG A 150 7.59 -5.21 32.34
N ASP A 151 6.80 -5.38 31.28
CA ASP A 151 5.48 -6.04 31.36
C ASP A 151 5.57 -7.56 31.64
N GLY A 152 6.78 -8.10 31.85
CA GLY A 152 6.97 -9.50 32.21
C GLY A 152 6.73 -10.47 31.05
N GLN A 153 6.46 -11.73 31.38
CA GLN A 153 6.17 -12.80 30.40
C GLN A 153 4.68 -12.88 30.04
N ASP A 154 3.80 -12.30 30.86
CA ASP A 154 2.34 -12.30 30.64
C ASP A 154 1.82 -11.00 30.02
N ALA A 155 2.73 -10.20 29.44
CA ALA A 155 2.37 -8.97 28.76
C ALA A 155 1.34 -9.22 27.65
N GLU A 156 0.26 -8.45 27.66
CA GLU A 156 -0.81 -8.51 26.68
C GLU A 156 -1.12 -7.11 26.14
N THR A 157 -1.51 -7.02 24.88
CA THR A 157 -2.09 -5.80 24.28
C THR A 157 -3.31 -6.14 23.44
N CYS A 158 -4.21 -5.17 23.27
CA CYS A 158 -5.49 -5.35 22.60
C CYS A 158 -5.57 -4.43 21.37
N LEU A 159 -5.91 -5.02 20.23
CA LEU A 159 -6.34 -4.31 19.03
C LEU A 159 -7.86 -4.39 18.95
N THR A 160 -8.50 -3.25 18.78
CA THR A 160 -9.93 -3.16 18.50
C THR A 160 -10.15 -2.98 17.01
N LEU A 161 -10.99 -3.83 16.44
CA LEU A 161 -11.55 -3.67 15.10
C LEU A 161 -12.99 -3.18 15.24
N THR A 162 -13.31 -2.06 14.62
CA THR A 162 -14.66 -1.48 14.61
C THR A 162 -15.15 -1.41 13.18
N LEU A 163 -16.27 -2.07 12.92
CA LEU A 163 -16.94 -2.03 11.64
C LEU A 163 -18.15 -1.11 11.76
N LYS A 164 -18.11 0.00 11.03
CA LYS A 164 -19.22 0.95 10.89
C LYS A 164 -19.89 0.74 9.55
N GLY A 165 -21.19 0.96 9.49
CA GLY A 165 -21.96 0.85 8.26
C GLY A 165 -23.01 1.94 8.17
N MET A 166 -23.17 2.50 6.97
CA MET A 166 -24.27 3.38 6.63
C MET A 166 -25.27 2.59 5.80
N ALA A 167 -26.43 2.30 6.37
CA ALA A 167 -27.47 1.53 5.70
C ALA A 167 -28.07 2.33 4.52
N LYS A 168 -28.61 1.64 3.51
CA LYS A 168 -29.24 2.31 2.35
C LYS A 168 -30.42 3.17 2.80
N GLY A 169 -30.36 4.47 2.50
CA GLY A 169 -31.39 5.45 2.88
C GLY A 169 -31.11 6.19 4.20
N GLU A 170 -30.07 5.81 4.93
CA GLU A 170 -29.61 6.50 6.13
C GLU A 170 -28.57 7.57 5.80
N LEU A 171 -28.37 8.52 6.74
CA LEU A 171 -27.39 9.60 6.64
C LEU A 171 -26.26 9.49 7.67
N TYR A 172 -26.31 8.49 8.54
CA TYR A 172 -25.41 8.35 9.67
C TYR A 172 -24.84 6.94 9.76
N TYR A 173 -23.61 6.86 10.22
CA TYR A 173 -22.95 5.59 10.51
C TYR A 173 -23.40 5.03 11.85
N ASP A 174 -23.69 3.74 11.85
CA ASP A 174 -23.83 2.95 13.07
C ASP A 174 -22.67 1.97 13.21
N THR A 175 -22.25 1.72 14.45
CA THR A 175 -21.35 0.60 14.74
C THR A 175 -22.11 -0.70 14.57
N VAL A 176 -21.68 -1.50 13.59
CA VAL A 176 -22.32 -2.75 13.21
C VAL A 176 -21.72 -3.93 13.96
N ASP A 177 -20.39 -3.96 14.06
CA ASP A 177 -19.65 -4.99 14.80
C ASP A 177 -18.39 -4.37 15.42
N SER A 178 -17.95 -4.95 16.53
CA SER A 178 -16.70 -4.58 17.17
C SER A 178 -16.06 -5.82 17.78
N LYS A 179 -14.78 -6.02 17.49
CA LYS A 179 -14.02 -7.19 17.93
C LYS A 179 -12.71 -6.75 18.57
N GLU A 180 -12.41 -7.38 19.70
CA GLU A 180 -11.12 -7.28 20.36
C GLU A 180 -10.23 -8.46 19.96
N ILE A 181 -9.01 -8.15 19.54
CA ILE A 181 -7.96 -9.11 19.26
C ILE A 181 -6.84 -8.91 20.27
N ARG A 182 -6.55 -9.96 21.03
CA ARG A 182 -5.58 -9.95 22.12
C ARG A 182 -4.28 -10.59 21.67
N PHE A 183 -3.18 -9.89 21.89
CA PHE A 183 -1.82 -10.37 21.59
C PHE A 183 -1.08 -10.63 22.89
N LYS A 184 -0.69 -11.88 23.13
CA LYS A 184 0.18 -12.26 24.24
C LYS A 184 1.63 -12.26 23.78
N LEU A 185 2.52 -11.65 24.55
CA LEU A 185 3.95 -11.65 24.27
C LEU A 185 4.51 -13.08 24.31
N ASP A 186 5.14 -13.50 23.22
CA ASP A 186 5.94 -14.71 23.15
C ASP A 186 7.41 -14.35 22.94
N ARG A 187 8.24 -14.66 23.94
CA ARG A 187 9.70 -14.41 23.89
C ARG A 187 10.48 -15.57 23.25
N ASN A 188 9.85 -16.73 23.13
CA ASN A 188 10.47 -17.99 22.71
C ASN A 188 9.97 -18.46 21.35
N ALA A 189 8.91 -17.86 20.82
CA ALA A 189 8.52 -18.05 19.43
C ALA A 189 9.74 -17.79 18.54
N SER A 190 10.15 -18.82 17.80
CA SER A 190 10.95 -18.60 16.59
C SER A 190 10.17 -17.63 15.69
N LYS A 191 10.88 -16.87 14.84
CA LYS A 191 10.28 -15.96 13.84
C LYS A 191 9.49 -16.73 12.75
N VAL A 192 8.68 -17.71 13.13
CA VAL A 192 7.85 -18.50 12.24
C VAL A 192 6.53 -17.74 12.13
N GLN A 193 6.42 -16.92 11.08
CA GLN A 193 5.10 -16.47 10.64
C GLN A 193 4.33 -17.72 10.18
N ASN A 194 3.24 -18.06 10.85
CA ASN A 194 2.42 -19.25 10.55
C ASN A 194 1.78 -19.22 9.15
N ARG A 195 1.80 -18.08 8.46
CA ARG A 195 1.40 -17.91 7.07
C ARG A 195 2.28 -16.85 6.44
N GLY A 196 2.95 -17.15 5.33
CA GLY A 196 3.75 -16.16 4.62
C GLY A 196 2.86 -15.03 4.09
N ILE A 197 3.26 -13.78 4.30
CA ILE A 197 2.59 -12.56 3.78
C ILE A 197 2.20 -12.70 2.29
N LEU A 198 3.08 -13.33 1.50
CA LEU A 198 2.88 -13.54 0.07
C LEU A 198 1.72 -14.47 -0.25
N GLN A 199 1.55 -15.53 0.54
CA GLN A 199 0.43 -16.45 0.39
C GLN A 199 -0.88 -15.71 0.68
N LEU A 200 -0.91 -14.89 1.74
CA LEU A 200 -2.08 -14.07 2.07
C LEU A 200 -2.43 -13.08 0.95
N PHE A 201 -1.41 -12.42 0.39
CA PHE A 201 -1.61 -11.50 -0.73
C PHE A 201 -2.07 -12.22 -2.00
N ALA A 202 -1.55 -13.42 -2.29
CA ALA A 202 -2.01 -14.24 -3.40
C ALA A 202 -3.48 -14.64 -3.25
N GLU A 203 -3.91 -15.03 -2.06
CA GLU A 203 -5.30 -15.39 -1.76
C GLU A 203 -6.28 -14.21 -1.88
N MET A 204 -5.83 -12.99 -1.56
CA MET A 204 -6.61 -11.76 -1.81
C MET A 204 -6.63 -11.37 -3.31
N GLY A 205 -5.92 -12.09 -4.18
CA GLY A 205 -5.84 -11.78 -5.60
C GLY A 205 -4.90 -10.61 -5.93
N ALA A 206 -3.98 -10.27 -5.03
CA ALA A 206 -3.00 -9.20 -5.24
C ALA A 206 -1.82 -9.62 -6.12
N PHE A 207 -1.27 -10.81 -5.84
CA PHE A 207 -0.09 -11.34 -6.52
C PHE A 207 -0.34 -12.73 -7.04
N GLN A 208 -0.29 -12.88 -8.36
CA GLN A 208 -0.25 -14.18 -9.02
C GLN A 208 1.15 -14.45 -9.59
N LEU A 209 1.55 -15.72 -9.69
CA LEU A 209 2.90 -16.08 -10.15
C LEU A 209 3.19 -15.63 -11.59
N ASP A 210 2.16 -15.41 -12.40
CA ASP A 210 2.26 -14.92 -13.78
C ASP A 210 2.47 -13.39 -13.89
N GLY A 211 2.57 -12.68 -12.77
CA GLY A 211 2.71 -11.23 -12.72
C GLY A 211 1.38 -10.46 -12.74
N SER A 212 0.24 -11.14 -12.90
CA SER A 212 -1.09 -10.55 -12.81
C SER A 212 -1.52 -10.28 -11.36
N GLY A 213 -2.70 -9.68 -11.18
CA GLY A 213 -3.31 -9.40 -9.88
C GLY A 213 -3.69 -7.93 -9.69
N ASN A 214 -3.62 -7.47 -8.45
CA ASN A 214 -4.13 -6.18 -7.99
C ASN A 214 -3.11 -5.45 -7.10
N SER A 215 -3.29 -4.15 -6.91
CA SER A 215 -2.55 -3.38 -5.91
C SER A 215 -3.11 -3.68 -4.51
N VAL A 216 -2.28 -3.56 -3.48
CA VAL A 216 -2.66 -3.80 -2.06
C VAL A 216 -2.23 -2.71 -1.11
N HIS A 217 -1.58 -1.66 -1.62
CA HIS A 217 -1.13 -0.55 -0.81
C HIS A 217 -1.22 0.76 -1.61
N PRO A 218 -1.65 1.88 -0.98
CA PRO A 218 -1.79 3.18 -1.66
C PRO A 218 -0.56 3.62 -2.44
N LYS A 219 0.64 3.37 -1.92
CA LYS A 219 1.93 3.70 -2.57
C LYS A 219 2.02 3.23 -4.03
N GLN A 220 1.43 2.09 -4.37
CA GLN A 220 1.44 1.52 -5.73
C GLN A 220 0.64 2.37 -6.71
N LEU A 221 -0.48 2.90 -6.23
CA LEU A 221 -1.38 3.75 -6.99
C LEU A 221 -0.76 5.13 -7.17
N TYR A 222 -0.23 5.73 -6.10
CA TYR A 222 0.46 7.03 -6.19
C TYR A 222 1.70 6.99 -7.08
N THR A 223 2.54 5.94 -6.96
CA THR A 223 3.75 5.80 -7.78
C THR A 223 3.41 5.83 -9.26
N THR A 224 2.43 5.04 -9.68
CA THR A 224 2.12 4.93 -11.11
C THR A 224 1.32 6.12 -11.62
N ARG A 225 0.45 6.72 -10.79
CA ARG A 225 -0.26 7.96 -11.12
C ARG A 225 0.71 9.11 -11.36
N ALA A 226 1.68 9.29 -10.45
CA ALA A 226 2.71 10.31 -10.59
C ALA A 226 3.54 10.09 -11.87
N LEU A 227 3.99 8.87 -12.12
CA LEU A 227 4.73 8.54 -13.33
C LEU A 227 3.93 8.88 -14.59
N LYS A 228 2.67 8.44 -14.67
CA LYS A 228 1.82 8.70 -15.83
C LYS A 228 1.61 10.21 -16.05
N ASN A 229 1.37 10.96 -14.98
CA ASN A 229 1.20 12.42 -15.07
C ASN A 229 2.48 13.10 -15.56
N GLN A 230 3.65 12.67 -15.09
CA GLN A 230 4.92 13.23 -15.54
C GLN A 230 5.28 12.85 -16.98
N ILE A 231 4.95 11.62 -17.41
CA ILE A 231 5.15 11.18 -18.81
C ILE A 231 4.31 12.01 -19.78
N LYS A 232 3.05 12.30 -19.44
CA LYS A 232 2.15 13.12 -20.30
C LYS A 232 2.67 14.51 -20.63
N VAL A 233 3.49 15.07 -19.74
CA VAL A 233 4.10 16.40 -19.91
C VAL A 233 5.57 16.31 -20.30
N HIS A 234 6.08 15.10 -20.50
CA HIS A 234 7.42 14.83 -21.00
C HIS A 234 7.40 14.80 -22.52
N GLU A 235 8.44 15.36 -23.14
CA GLU A 235 8.48 15.54 -24.60
C GLU A 235 9.07 14.32 -25.35
N SER A 236 9.67 13.36 -24.63
CA SER A 236 10.28 12.16 -25.22
C SER A 236 9.32 10.99 -25.30
N ASP A 237 9.33 10.30 -26.45
CA ASP A 237 8.65 9.02 -26.69
C ASP A 237 9.52 7.80 -26.34
N ASN A 238 10.78 8.00 -25.96
CA ASN A 238 11.69 6.93 -25.52
C ASN A 238 12.13 7.22 -24.09
N ILE A 239 11.34 6.75 -23.13
CA ILE A 239 11.51 7.05 -21.72
C ILE A 239 12.26 5.92 -21.03
N GLU A 240 13.37 6.28 -20.37
CA GLU A 240 14.11 5.40 -19.48
C GLU A 240 13.79 5.70 -18.02
N ILE A 241 13.61 4.64 -17.24
CA ILE A 241 13.25 4.72 -15.82
C ILE A 241 14.28 3.97 -14.99
N ALA A 242 14.73 4.58 -13.90
CA ALA A 242 15.40 3.90 -12.80
C ALA A 242 14.43 3.73 -11.63
N TYR A 243 14.38 2.54 -11.05
CA TYR A 243 13.59 2.23 -9.86
C TYR A 243 14.51 1.87 -8.70
N ILE A 244 14.30 2.51 -7.55
CA ILE A 244 15.00 2.31 -6.29
C ILE A 244 13.92 2.15 -5.21
N GLY A 245 13.99 1.13 -4.35
CA GLY A 245 12.87 0.90 -3.41
C GLY A 245 12.15 -0.43 -3.56
N THR A 246 12.87 -1.53 -3.66
CA THR A 246 12.27 -2.87 -3.78
C THR A 246 11.85 -3.49 -2.44
N ASP A 247 12.02 -2.75 -1.32
CA ASP A 247 11.62 -3.04 0.09
C ASP A 247 10.40 -3.95 0.20
N THR A 248 9.43 -3.71 -0.67
CA THR A 248 8.27 -4.54 -0.81
C THR A 248 8.01 -4.79 -2.30
N THR A 249 8.30 -6.02 -2.75
CA THR A 249 8.17 -6.42 -4.16
C THR A 249 6.82 -6.08 -4.80
N GLU A 250 5.76 -5.86 -4.01
CA GLU A 250 4.46 -5.45 -4.54
C GLU A 250 4.50 -4.20 -5.41
N ASN A 251 5.32 -3.20 -5.05
CA ASN A 251 5.27 -1.90 -5.72
C ASN A 251 5.86 -1.97 -7.12
N LEU A 252 7.03 -2.59 -7.23
CA LEU A 252 7.65 -2.88 -8.51
C LEU A 252 6.72 -3.73 -9.40
N ARG A 253 6.02 -4.71 -8.83
CA ARG A 253 5.09 -5.57 -9.57
C ARG A 253 3.90 -4.80 -10.13
N ALA A 254 3.27 -3.97 -9.30
CA ALA A 254 2.19 -3.11 -9.75
C ALA A 254 2.66 -2.16 -10.85
N LEU A 255 3.84 -1.55 -10.70
CA LEU A 255 4.43 -0.69 -11.72
C LEU A 255 4.63 -1.43 -13.05
N ILE A 256 5.33 -2.58 -13.04
CA ILE A 256 5.57 -3.39 -14.25
C ILE A 256 4.24 -3.79 -14.91
N ARG A 257 3.27 -4.23 -14.11
CA ARG A 257 1.94 -4.64 -14.61
C ARG A 257 1.22 -3.47 -15.26
N GLN A 258 1.24 -2.29 -14.64
CA GLN A 258 0.63 -1.09 -15.19
C GLN A 258 1.32 -0.61 -16.46
N ILE A 259 2.66 -0.59 -16.50
CA ILE A 259 3.40 -0.26 -17.73
C ILE A 259 3.03 -1.22 -18.86
N LYS A 260 2.88 -2.52 -18.59
CA LYS A 260 2.49 -3.50 -19.62
C LYS A 260 1.03 -3.33 -20.09
N ALA A 261 0.12 -3.03 -19.17
CA ALA A 261 -1.31 -2.95 -19.43
C ALA A 261 -1.77 -1.63 -20.06
N ASP A 262 -1.15 -0.51 -19.69
CA ASP A 262 -1.48 0.82 -20.22
C ASP A 262 -0.79 1.05 -21.57
N HIS A 263 -1.57 1.32 -22.61
CA HIS A 263 -1.04 1.50 -23.97
C HIS A 263 -0.03 2.66 -24.04
N GLU A 264 -0.36 3.80 -23.44
CA GLU A 264 0.44 5.03 -23.45
C GLU A 264 1.80 4.79 -22.78
N LEU A 265 1.78 4.21 -21.58
CA LEU A 265 3.02 3.85 -20.88
C LEU A 265 3.85 2.83 -21.68
N SER A 266 3.17 1.84 -22.24
CA SER A 266 3.83 0.73 -22.93
C SER A 266 4.43 1.10 -24.28
N SER A 267 3.93 2.15 -24.93
CA SER A 267 4.48 2.66 -26.19
C SER A 267 5.64 3.63 -25.99
N THR A 268 5.76 4.20 -24.80
CA THR A 268 6.67 5.32 -24.51
C THR A 268 7.85 4.89 -23.64
N ILE A 269 7.66 3.96 -22.71
CA ILE A 269 8.74 3.47 -21.84
C ILE A 269 9.54 2.41 -22.59
N THR A 270 10.83 2.65 -22.79
CA THR A 270 11.73 1.72 -23.50
C THR A 270 12.55 0.87 -22.54
N LYS A 271 12.87 1.38 -21.35
CA LYS A 271 13.74 0.70 -20.37
C LYS A 271 13.33 0.98 -18.92
N LEU A 272 13.36 -0.06 -18.11
CA LEU A 272 13.22 -0.01 -16.65
C LEU A 272 14.44 -0.67 -16.00
N SER A 273 15.24 0.11 -15.29
CA SER A 273 16.42 -0.35 -14.54
C SER A 273 16.13 -0.40 -13.05
N ILE A 274 16.23 -1.59 -12.44
CA ILE A 274 15.93 -1.83 -11.03
C ILE A 274 17.23 -1.87 -10.24
N TYR A 275 17.39 -0.96 -9.29
CA TYR A 275 18.52 -0.92 -8.36
C TYR A 275 18.14 -1.58 -7.03
N PHE A 276 18.93 -2.56 -6.59
CA PHE A 276 18.60 -3.41 -5.44
C PHE A 276 19.86 -3.81 -4.64
N THR A 277 19.69 -4.23 -3.39
CA THR A 277 20.73 -4.86 -2.55
C THR A 277 20.25 -6.23 -2.06
N GLU A 278 21.13 -7.20 -1.88
CA GLU A 278 20.73 -8.56 -1.48
C GLU A 278 20.05 -8.62 -0.11
N ASP A 279 20.52 -7.82 0.85
CA ASP A 279 20.02 -7.84 2.22
C ASP A 279 18.64 -7.19 2.36
N TRP A 280 18.43 -6.07 1.66
CA TRP A 280 17.15 -5.35 1.69
C TRP A 280 16.09 -6.03 0.82
N ASP A 281 16.51 -6.68 -0.28
CA ASP A 281 15.61 -7.18 -1.31
C ASP A 281 15.52 -8.71 -1.32
N ALA A 282 15.78 -9.35 -0.18
CA ALA A 282 15.67 -10.80 -0.05
C ALA A 282 14.31 -11.35 -0.52
N GLU A 283 13.21 -10.60 -0.33
CA GLU A 283 11.87 -10.97 -0.84
C GLU A 283 11.80 -10.97 -2.39
N LEU A 284 12.50 -10.06 -3.06
CA LEU A 284 12.64 -10.02 -4.52
C LEU A 284 13.36 -11.27 -5.02
N MET A 285 14.49 -11.60 -4.38
CA MET A 285 15.31 -12.75 -4.72
C MET A 285 14.58 -14.08 -4.50
N MET A 286 13.82 -14.20 -3.42
CA MET A 286 13.06 -15.41 -3.10
C MET A 286 11.88 -15.66 -4.05
N GLN A 287 11.23 -14.60 -4.54
CA GLN A 287 10.01 -14.71 -5.35
C GLN A 287 10.26 -14.72 -6.85
N TYR A 288 11.41 -14.23 -7.27
CA TYR A 288 11.83 -14.24 -8.66
C TYR A 288 13.13 -15.04 -8.87
N PRO A 289 13.20 -16.31 -8.41
CA PRO A 289 14.40 -17.12 -8.60
C PRO A 289 14.70 -17.40 -10.08
N ASN A 290 13.73 -17.11 -10.98
CA ASN A 290 13.83 -17.31 -12.43
C ASN A 290 13.96 -16.00 -13.23
N LEU A 291 13.88 -14.81 -12.61
CA LEU A 291 14.40 -13.61 -13.28
C LEU A 291 15.89 -13.74 -13.17
N ASP A 292 16.50 -14.26 -14.24
CA ASP A 292 17.94 -14.28 -14.35
C ASP A 292 18.42 -12.83 -14.27
N LEU A 293 18.94 -12.43 -13.11
CA LEU A 293 19.40 -11.07 -12.82
C LEU A 293 20.54 -10.66 -13.77
N ASN A 294 21.12 -11.61 -14.50
CA ASN A 294 22.15 -11.39 -15.50
C ASN A 294 21.62 -11.30 -16.93
N ASN A 295 20.33 -11.58 -17.18
CA ASN A 295 19.73 -11.52 -18.51
C ASN A 295 18.58 -10.51 -18.52
N THR A 296 18.65 -9.55 -19.44
CA THR A 296 17.53 -8.69 -19.79
C THR A 296 16.35 -9.57 -20.21
N ASP A 297 15.25 -9.51 -19.46
CA ASP A 297 14.00 -10.14 -19.88
C ASP A 297 13.43 -9.31 -21.04
N THR A 298 13.85 -9.67 -22.25
CA THR A 298 13.55 -8.99 -23.52
C THR A 298 12.22 -9.44 -24.12
N GLY A 299 11.43 -10.27 -23.42
CA GLY A 299 10.13 -10.76 -23.87
C GLY A 299 8.96 -9.78 -23.69
N GLY A 300 9.21 -8.59 -23.14
CA GLY A 300 8.20 -7.57 -22.85
C GLY A 300 8.24 -6.36 -23.77
N LYS A 301 7.21 -5.50 -23.69
CA LYS A 301 7.08 -4.23 -24.43
C LYS A 301 8.21 -3.21 -24.15
N PHE A 302 9.05 -3.45 -23.13
CA PHE A 302 10.18 -2.62 -22.72
C PHE A 302 11.31 -3.50 -22.16
N GLU A 303 12.54 -2.99 -22.16
CA GLU A 303 13.72 -3.65 -21.58
C GLU A 303 13.70 -3.56 -20.06
N LEU A 304 13.89 -4.71 -19.38
CA LEU A 304 14.02 -4.77 -17.93
C LEU A 304 15.46 -5.14 -17.55
N THR A 305 16.13 -4.30 -16.77
CA THR A 305 17.49 -4.55 -16.26
C THR A 305 17.53 -4.54 -14.74
N PHE A 306 18.39 -5.38 -14.15
CA PHE A 306 18.63 -5.43 -12.71
C PHE A 306 20.07 -5.01 -12.45
N LYS A 307 20.26 -4.08 -11.51
CA LYS A 307 21.56 -3.50 -11.17
C LYS A 307 21.78 -3.61 -9.67
N GLN A 308 22.54 -4.62 -9.27
CA GLN A 308 22.91 -4.81 -7.87
C GLN A 308 23.79 -3.67 -7.39
N LEU A 309 23.41 -3.04 -6.28
CA LEU A 309 24.22 -2.07 -5.56
C LEU A 309 25.27 -2.80 -4.70
N PRO A 310 26.57 -2.52 -4.92
CA PRO A 310 27.64 -3.10 -4.11
C PRO A 310 27.48 -2.84 -2.60
N SER A 311 27.73 -3.85 -1.78
CA SER A 311 27.63 -3.75 -0.31
C SER A 311 28.73 -2.88 0.33
N ASP A 312 29.79 -2.57 -0.41
CA ASP A 312 30.88 -1.68 -0.02
C ASP A 312 30.50 -0.18 -0.12
N GLY A 313 29.30 0.14 -0.60
CA GLY A 313 28.80 1.51 -0.74
C GLY A 313 29.19 2.20 -2.05
N THR A 314 29.86 1.50 -2.97
CA THR A 314 30.18 2.04 -4.31
C THR A 314 28.99 1.92 -5.26
N LEU A 315 29.05 2.60 -6.42
CA LEU A 315 28.04 2.44 -7.46
C LEU A 315 28.38 1.27 -8.40
N PRO A 316 27.37 0.66 -9.05
CA PRO A 316 27.60 -0.27 -10.16
C PRO A 316 28.47 0.36 -11.25
N ALA A 317 29.21 -0.47 -12.00
CA ALA A 317 30.15 0.01 -13.02
C ALA A 317 29.53 0.90 -14.10
N SER A 318 28.21 0.76 -14.35
CA SER A 318 27.45 1.58 -15.31
C SER A 318 26.14 2.09 -14.70
N VAL A 319 26.17 3.37 -14.31
CA VAL A 319 24.97 4.14 -13.95
C VAL A 319 24.75 5.22 -15.02
N GLU A 320 23.71 5.03 -15.80
CA GLU A 320 23.30 5.91 -16.90
C GLU A 320 22.26 6.91 -16.38
N SER A 321 22.26 8.12 -16.93
CA SER A 321 21.19 9.07 -16.63
C SER A 321 19.88 8.57 -17.23
N VAL A 322 18.77 8.87 -16.58
CA VAL A 322 17.42 8.43 -17.00
C VAL A 322 16.46 9.61 -16.98
N ASP A 323 15.31 9.48 -17.63
CA ASP A 323 14.27 10.52 -17.61
C ASP A 323 13.57 10.55 -16.25
N PHE A 324 13.26 9.38 -15.68
CA PHE A 324 12.59 9.27 -14.39
C PHE A 324 13.33 8.36 -13.41
N VAL A 325 13.52 8.86 -12.20
CA VAL A 325 13.91 8.05 -11.06
C VAL A 325 12.70 7.86 -10.16
N LEU A 326 12.30 6.62 -9.91
CA LEU A 326 11.28 6.25 -8.95
C LEU A 326 11.97 5.81 -7.68
N SER A 327 11.74 6.51 -6.57
CA SER A 327 12.29 6.18 -5.26
C SER A 327 11.15 5.93 -4.29
N THR A 328 10.94 4.67 -3.89
CA THR A 328 9.77 4.31 -3.08
C THR A 328 10.15 3.62 -1.78
N TYR A 329 9.80 4.21 -0.63
CA TYR A 329 10.08 3.67 0.70
C TYR A 329 11.58 3.37 0.90
N VAL A 330 12.44 4.17 0.29
CA VAL A 330 13.90 4.03 0.30
C VAL A 330 14.49 4.51 1.63
N THR A 331 13.78 5.39 2.34
CA THR A 331 14.26 6.04 3.57
C THR A 331 14.87 5.08 4.61
N PRO A 332 14.25 3.92 4.95
CA PRO A 332 14.82 3.01 5.95
C PRO A 332 16.22 2.47 5.59
N TRP A 333 16.45 2.16 4.32
CA TRP A 333 17.78 1.71 3.84
C TRP A 333 18.75 2.89 3.73
N ALA A 334 18.33 3.97 3.05
CA ALA A 334 19.20 5.12 2.78
C ALA A 334 19.65 5.84 4.06
N MET A 335 18.90 5.73 5.16
CA MET A 335 19.22 6.38 6.44
C MET A 335 19.72 5.40 7.51
N GLU A 336 19.94 4.13 7.16
CA GLU A 336 20.44 3.14 8.10
C GLU A 336 21.84 3.50 8.63
N ASP A 337 22.73 3.93 7.72
CA ASP A 337 24.07 4.40 8.05
C ASP A 337 24.57 5.44 7.02
N GLU A 338 25.71 6.07 7.33
CA GLU A 338 26.31 7.07 6.43
C GLU A 338 26.82 6.46 5.10
N LYS A 339 27.13 5.17 5.05
CA LYS A 339 27.57 4.51 3.81
C LYS A 339 26.40 4.39 2.84
N ASN A 340 25.26 3.85 3.26
CA ASN A 340 24.04 3.71 2.47
C ASN A 340 23.52 5.09 2.02
N LYS A 341 23.56 6.08 2.93
CA LYS A 341 23.19 7.45 2.61
C LYS A 341 24.03 8.04 1.49
N ASN A 342 25.35 7.91 1.58
CA ASN A 342 26.28 8.40 0.56
C ASN A 342 26.11 7.66 -0.77
N GLN A 343 25.92 6.33 -0.73
CA GLN A 343 25.64 5.52 -1.91
C GLN A 343 24.34 5.97 -2.61
N TYR A 344 23.27 6.19 -1.85
CA TYR A 344 21.99 6.69 -2.37
C TYR A 344 22.14 8.08 -3.01
N ILE A 345 22.82 9.01 -2.33
CA ILE A 345 23.09 10.36 -2.85
C ILE A 345 23.84 10.28 -4.19
N GLN A 346 24.93 9.51 -4.25
CA GLN A 346 25.73 9.35 -5.47
C GLN A 346 24.92 8.71 -6.60
N LEU A 347 24.07 7.74 -6.28
CA LEU A 347 23.19 7.08 -7.25
C LEU A 347 22.21 8.10 -7.85
N ILE A 348 21.49 8.86 -7.02
CA ILE A 348 20.55 9.88 -7.49
C ILE A 348 21.25 10.95 -8.32
N GLN A 349 22.43 11.42 -7.90
CA GLN A 349 23.23 12.37 -8.67
C GLN A 349 23.60 11.85 -10.06
N SER A 350 23.91 10.55 -10.16
CA SER A 350 24.30 9.90 -11.40
C SER A 350 23.12 9.64 -12.34
N LEU A 351 21.95 9.33 -11.78
CA LEU A 351 20.71 9.06 -12.53
C LEU A 351 20.01 10.33 -13.02
N LEU A 352 20.12 11.44 -12.28
CA LEU A 352 19.49 12.73 -12.60
C LEU A 352 20.48 13.70 -13.25
N LYS A 353 21.30 13.31 -14.22
CA LYS A 353 22.29 14.27 -14.80
C LYS A 353 21.62 15.32 -15.67
N GLU A 354 20.59 14.94 -16.41
CA GLU A 354 19.92 15.84 -17.34
C GLU A 354 18.95 16.80 -16.63
N PRO A 355 18.84 18.07 -17.07
CA PRO A 355 17.88 19.02 -16.50
C PRO A 355 16.40 18.61 -16.72
N SER A 356 16.13 17.76 -17.72
CA SER A 356 14.81 17.18 -17.98
C SER A 356 14.46 16.05 -17.00
N SER A 357 15.46 15.38 -16.42
CA SER A 357 15.23 14.27 -15.51
C SER A 357 14.42 14.68 -14.27
N ARG A 358 13.60 13.75 -13.79
CA ARG A 358 12.75 13.95 -12.61
C ARG A 358 12.93 12.80 -11.62
N LEU A 359 12.86 13.12 -10.34
CA LEU A 359 12.75 12.14 -9.26
C LEU A 359 11.32 12.15 -8.73
N ILE A 360 10.66 11.00 -8.75
CA ILE A 360 9.37 10.77 -8.12
C ILE A 360 9.65 9.99 -6.83
N SER A 361 9.53 10.65 -5.69
CA SER A 361 9.71 10.04 -4.37
C SER A 361 8.36 9.70 -3.75
N VAL A 362 8.18 8.46 -3.33
CA VAL A 362 6.99 7.99 -2.59
C VAL A 362 7.45 7.41 -1.25
N ASP A 363 7.27 8.15 -0.18
CA ASP A 363 7.63 7.73 1.18
C ASP A 363 6.42 7.85 2.11
N PRO A 364 6.41 7.21 3.30
CA PRO A 364 5.44 7.54 4.33
C PRO A 364 5.46 9.05 4.61
N SER A 365 4.28 9.67 4.76
CA SER A 365 4.19 11.11 5.07
C SER A 365 4.85 11.43 6.42
N ASP A 366 4.80 10.50 7.37
CA ASP A 366 5.56 10.54 8.62
C ASP A 366 5.86 9.12 9.17
N SER A 367 6.68 9.05 10.23
CA SER A 367 7.10 7.80 10.89
C SER A 367 5.95 7.00 11.51
N SER A 368 4.84 7.64 11.83
CA SER A 368 3.64 6.99 12.35
C SER A 368 2.86 6.25 11.26
N LYS A 369 3.00 6.65 9.99
CA LYS A 369 2.35 6.00 8.84
C LYS A 369 3.11 4.80 8.29
N SER A 370 4.36 4.60 8.69
CA SER A 370 5.11 3.40 8.34
C SER A 370 4.72 2.23 9.25
N ILE A 371 4.25 1.13 8.65
CA ILE A 371 3.88 -0.09 9.39
C ILE A 371 5.05 -1.06 9.41
N ARG A 372 5.56 -1.48 8.25
CA ARG A 372 6.53 -2.59 8.17
C ARG A 372 7.94 -2.21 8.65
N SER A 373 8.34 -0.96 8.51
CA SER A 373 9.69 -0.49 8.82
C SER A 373 9.64 0.76 9.72
N TYR A 374 10.29 0.70 10.88
CA TYR A 374 10.46 1.89 11.72
C TYR A 374 11.69 2.65 11.26
N CYS A 375 11.52 3.90 10.82
CA CYS A 375 12.62 4.85 10.65
C CYS A 375 12.32 6.10 11.47
N LYS A 376 13.34 6.60 12.18
CA LYS A 376 13.23 7.83 12.98
C LYS A 376 13.15 9.05 12.05
N ASP A 377 13.92 9.03 10.98
CA ASP A 377 13.88 10.02 9.93
C ASP A 377 12.87 9.56 8.87
N THR A 378 11.90 10.40 8.56
CA THR A 378 10.94 10.10 7.49
C THR A 378 10.92 11.18 6.45
N ASN A 379 10.81 10.73 5.20
CA ASN A 379 10.99 11.49 3.98
C ASN A 379 12.43 12.04 3.84
N LEU A 380 13.04 11.78 2.68
CA LEU A 380 14.41 12.22 2.38
C LEU A 380 14.44 13.69 1.89
N GLN A 381 13.44 14.50 2.24
CA GLN A 381 13.28 15.86 1.72
C GLN A 381 14.48 16.75 2.04
N SER A 382 15.02 16.66 3.25
CA SER A 382 16.21 17.42 3.63
C SER A 382 17.40 17.05 2.73
N VAL A 383 17.59 15.76 2.43
CA VAL A 383 18.64 15.28 1.52
C VAL A 383 18.39 15.83 0.10
N TYR A 384 17.16 15.74 -0.39
CA TYR A 384 16.79 16.23 -1.72
C TYR A 384 17.07 17.73 -1.89
N ILE A 385 16.68 18.55 -0.92
CA ILE A 385 16.83 20.01 -1.02
C ILE A 385 18.28 20.42 -0.72
N SER A 386 18.80 20.06 0.45
CA SER A 386 20.06 20.62 0.96
C SER A 386 21.30 19.97 0.36
N THR A 387 21.22 18.67 0.04
CA THR A 387 22.39 17.89 -0.41
C THR A 387 22.39 17.72 -1.93
N LEU A 388 21.22 17.43 -2.52
CA LEU A 388 21.10 17.24 -3.96
C LEU A 388 20.71 18.51 -4.73
N GLY A 389 20.34 19.60 -4.04
CA GLY A 389 19.94 20.85 -4.68
C GLY A 389 18.67 20.73 -5.52
N LEU A 390 17.80 19.77 -5.22
CA LEU A 390 16.56 19.56 -5.96
C LEU A 390 15.48 20.52 -5.48
N LYS A 391 14.60 20.92 -6.41
CA LYS A 391 13.40 21.69 -6.12
C LYS A 391 12.16 20.83 -6.33
N LEU A 392 11.19 21.04 -5.45
CA LEU A 392 9.86 20.46 -5.59
C LEU A 392 9.22 21.06 -6.85
N ALA A 393 8.89 20.20 -7.80
CA ALA A 393 8.22 20.56 -9.05
C ALA A 393 6.71 20.37 -8.93
N ASP A 394 6.30 19.28 -8.28
CA ASP A 394 4.91 18.88 -8.17
C ASP A 394 4.68 18.03 -6.92
N THR A 395 3.43 17.89 -6.49
CA THR A 395 3.03 16.99 -5.40
C THR A 395 1.68 16.37 -5.72
N GLU A 396 1.65 15.05 -5.62
CA GLU A 396 0.42 14.27 -5.73
C GLU A 396 -0.28 14.31 -4.37
N HIS A 397 -1.21 15.24 -4.19
CA HIS A 397 -1.98 15.41 -2.96
C HIS A 397 -3.23 14.53 -2.93
N SER A 398 -3.59 14.07 -1.73
CA SER A 398 -4.85 13.36 -1.46
C SER A 398 -5.57 13.83 -0.20
N GLY A 399 -5.20 15.00 0.35
CA GLY A 399 -5.81 15.59 1.54
C GLY A 399 -4.88 15.67 2.75
N GLU A 400 -5.44 16.01 3.92
CA GLU A 400 -4.69 16.38 5.14
C GLU A 400 -4.10 15.19 5.93
N ASP A 401 -4.53 13.95 5.67
CA ASP A 401 -4.12 12.74 6.41
C ASP A 401 -3.57 11.65 5.49
N MET A 402 -2.65 12.03 4.59
CA MET A 402 -2.06 11.09 3.63
C MET A 402 -1.22 10.03 4.33
N VAL A 403 -1.29 8.80 3.83
CA VAL A 403 -0.40 7.70 4.25
C VAL A 403 0.99 7.86 3.67
N VAL A 404 1.04 8.36 2.43
CA VAL A 404 2.28 8.53 1.68
C VAL A 404 2.38 9.95 1.14
N ASP A 405 3.59 10.49 1.16
CA ASP A 405 3.98 11.68 0.42
C ASP A 405 4.51 11.24 -0.95
N CYS A 406 3.82 11.65 -2.01
CA CYS A 406 4.29 11.46 -3.38
C CYS A 406 4.68 12.81 -3.98
N LYS A 407 5.99 13.04 -4.09
CA LYS A 407 6.58 14.33 -4.50
C LYS A 407 7.43 14.16 -5.75
N VAL A 408 7.35 15.14 -6.66
CA VAL A 408 8.17 15.19 -7.86
C VAL A 408 9.23 16.26 -7.71
N TRP A 409 10.48 15.90 -7.94
CA TRP A 409 11.64 16.74 -7.77
C TRP A 409 12.38 16.91 -9.10
N ARG A 410 12.99 18.08 -9.28
CA ARG A 410 13.83 18.38 -10.45
C ARG A 410 15.08 19.16 -10.04
N ARG A 411 16.09 19.11 -10.90
CA ARG A 411 17.21 20.06 -10.83
C ARG A 411 16.75 21.44 -11.29
N ASP A 412 17.46 22.47 -10.82
CA ASP A 412 17.35 23.78 -11.43
C ASP A 412 17.78 23.74 -12.89
N LYS A 413 17.03 24.44 -13.75
CA LYS A 413 17.59 24.82 -15.05
C LYS A 413 18.79 25.69 -14.74
N VAL A 414 19.97 25.27 -15.18
CA VAL A 414 21.10 26.20 -15.29
C VAL A 414 20.59 27.33 -16.17
N SER A 415 20.51 28.54 -15.63
CA SER A 415 20.20 29.71 -16.44
C SER A 415 21.32 29.83 -17.47
N ASP A 416 20.98 29.77 -18.75
CA ASP A 416 21.90 30.05 -19.87
C ASP A 416 22.24 31.55 -19.94
N ASP A 417 22.63 32.14 -18.81
CA ASP A 417 23.16 33.50 -18.70
C ASP A 417 24.54 33.41 -18.04
N GLU A 418 25.55 33.09 -18.85
CA GLU A 418 26.91 33.65 -18.76
C GLU A 418 27.67 33.53 -20.10
#